data_AF-A0A839VLZ6-F1
#
_entry.id   AF-A0A839VLZ6-F1
#
_cell.length_a   1.000
_cell.length_b   1.000
_cell.length_c   1.000
_cell.angle_alpha   90.00
_cell.angle_beta   90.00
_cell.angle_gamma   90.00
#
_symmetry.space_group_name_H-M   'P 1'
#
loop_
_entity.id
_entity.type
_entity.pdbx_description
1 polymer ?
#
loop_
_entity_poly.entity_id
_entity_poly.type
_entity_poly.pdbx_seq_one_letter_code
_entity_poly.pdbx_strand_id
1 'polypeptide(L)'
;MRDYGKVYTAFWSSEDIRDLSEDGRMLALYLMTFKSAYARLVTDARNSGTPITWSVSLGFDKQKQVHAIQKAEVAGLLSAPTVSGLLPNYSIEKNGPSTCPEGLKRIKEMMSVLDSKRAQRAEERARTTELERAQVQQKKDAMAALVIQRMGDSRG
;
A
#
# COMPACT_ATOMS: atom_id res chain seq x y z
N MET A 1 -22.42 -29.27 -11.89
CA MET A 1 -21.39 -30.27 -12.26
C MET A 1 -21.07 -30.03 -13.72
N ARG A 2 -19.85 -29.62 -14.06
CA ARG A 2 -19.53 -29.23 -15.46
C ARG A 2 -19.38 -30.49 -16.31
N ASP A 3 -20.07 -30.53 -17.45
CA ASP A 3 -20.16 -31.65 -18.41
C ASP A 3 -18.85 -31.89 -19.20
N TYR A 4 -17.73 -31.98 -18.49
CA TYR A 4 -16.44 -32.22 -19.13
C TYR A 4 -16.39 -33.60 -19.82
N GLY A 5 -17.16 -34.59 -19.34
CA GLY A 5 -17.21 -35.93 -19.94
C GLY A 5 -17.68 -35.95 -21.40
N LYS A 6 -18.63 -35.09 -21.78
CA LYS A 6 -19.16 -35.03 -23.16
C LYS A 6 -18.23 -34.30 -24.13
N VAL A 7 -17.48 -33.31 -23.64
CA VAL A 7 -16.51 -32.57 -24.46
C VAL A 7 -15.28 -33.44 -24.77
N TYR A 8 -14.86 -34.29 -23.81
CA TYR A 8 -13.74 -35.19 -24.04
C TYR A 8 -14.06 -36.30 -25.05
N THR A 9 -15.29 -36.84 -25.06
CA THR A 9 -15.66 -37.90 -26.01
C THR A 9 -15.84 -37.38 -27.44
N ALA A 10 -16.39 -36.17 -27.62
CA ALA A 10 -16.57 -35.56 -28.95
C ALA A 10 -15.24 -35.23 -29.64
N PHE A 11 -14.20 -34.90 -28.87
CA PHE A 11 -12.84 -34.62 -29.37
C PHE A 11 -12.25 -35.85 -30.08
N TRP A 12 -12.32 -37.03 -29.44
CA TRP A 12 -11.82 -38.30 -30.00
C TRP A 12 -12.64 -38.82 -31.19
N SER A 13 -13.86 -38.34 -31.39
CA SER A 13 -14.68 -38.67 -32.55
C SER A 13 -14.52 -37.74 -33.75
N SER A 14 -13.76 -36.64 -33.62
CA SER A 14 -13.52 -35.70 -34.72
C SER A 14 -12.62 -36.31 -35.80
N GLU A 15 -12.86 -35.92 -37.06
CA GLU A 15 -12.11 -36.37 -38.22
C GLU A 15 -10.62 -35.96 -38.12
N ASP A 16 -10.35 -34.71 -37.76
CA ASP A 16 -8.99 -34.18 -37.54
C ASP A 16 -8.16 -35.00 -36.54
N ILE A 17 -8.77 -35.49 -35.45
CA ILE A 17 -8.07 -36.30 -34.44
C ILE A 17 -7.87 -37.74 -34.88
N ARG A 18 -8.76 -38.27 -35.72
CA ARG A 18 -8.60 -39.61 -36.31
C ARG A 18 -7.49 -39.65 -37.35
N ASP A 19 -7.29 -38.54 -38.06
CA ASP A 19 -6.22 -38.38 -39.05
C ASP A 19 -4.83 -38.20 -38.42
N LEU A 20 -4.76 -37.92 -37.11
CA LEU A 20 -3.48 -37.92 -36.40
C LEU A 20 -2.88 -39.34 -36.32
N SER A 21 -1.55 -39.40 -36.42
CA SER A 21 -0.79 -40.61 -36.11
C SER A 21 -1.07 -41.09 -34.68
N GLU A 22 -0.82 -42.38 -34.42
CA GLU A 22 -1.02 -42.97 -33.10
C GLU A 22 -0.25 -42.21 -32.01
N ASP A 23 1.01 -41.82 -32.30
CA ASP A 23 1.83 -41.00 -31.40
C ASP A 23 1.20 -39.62 -31.14
N GLY A 24 0.61 -38.99 -32.17
CA GLY A 24 -0.10 -37.72 -32.03
C GLY A 24 -1.34 -37.83 -31.15
N ARG A 25 -2.11 -38.91 -31.30
CA ARG A 25 -3.28 -39.21 -30.45
C ARG A 25 -2.85 -39.49 -29.01
N MET A 26 -1.75 -40.21 -28.80
CA MET A 26 -1.18 -40.46 -27.48
C MET A 26 -0.71 -39.18 -26.79
N LEU A 27 -0.06 -38.27 -27.52
CA LEU A 27 0.33 -36.96 -27.00
C LEU A 27 -0.88 -36.11 -26.61
N ALA A 28 -1.93 -36.10 -27.43
CA ALA A 28 -3.17 -35.39 -27.12
C ALA A 28 -3.81 -35.91 -25.82
N LEU A 29 -3.82 -37.24 -25.63
CA LEU A 29 -4.34 -37.88 -24.43
C LEU A 29 -3.52 -37.49 -23.19
N TYR A 30 -2.19 -37.50 -23.32
CA TYR A 30 -1.28 -37.07 -22.26
C TYR A 30 -1.51 -35.60 -21.85
N LEU A 31 -1.60 -34.68 -22.81
CA LEU A 31 -1.81 -33.26 -22.52
C LEU A 31 -3.16 -32.98 -21.86
N MET A 32 -4.22 -33.64 -22.32
CA MET A 32 -5.57 -33.46 -21.77
C MET A 32 -5.69 -34.04 -20.36
N THR A 33 -5.10 -35.20 -20.09
CA THR A 33 -5.11 -35.82 -18.77
C THR A 33 -4.40 -34.93 -17.74
N PHE A 34 -3.25 -34.34 -18.09
CA PHE A 34 -2.53 -33.40 -17.22
C PHE A 34 -3.38 -32.20 -16.80
N LYS A 35 -4.08 -31.58 -17.76
CA LYS A 35 -4.96 -30.44 -17.48
C LYS A 35 -6.08 -30.80 -16.50
N SER A 36 -6.70 -31.97 -16.69
CA SER A 36 -7.77 -32.44 -15.80
C SER A 36 -7.27 -32.80 -14.40
N ALA A 37 -6.08 -33.40 -14.30
CA ALA A 37 -5.44 -33.73 -13.03
C ALA A 37 -5.06 -32.46 -12.26
N TYR A 38 -4.47 -31.47 -12.94
CA TYR A 38 -4.13 -30.18 -12.33
C TYR A 38 -5.36 -29.48 -11.74
N ALA A 39 -6.49 -29.46 -12.47
CA ALA A 39 -7.72 -28.86 -11.98
C ALA A 39 -8.24 -29.54 -10.71
N ARG A 40 -8.12 -30.86 -10.60
CA ARG A 40 -8.48 -31.62 -9.40
C ARG A 40 -7.56 -31.25 -8.22
N LEU A 41 -6.24 -31.30 -8.42
CA LEU A 41 -5.27 -30.95 -7.38
C LEU A 41 -5.47 -29.53 -6.82
N VAL A 42 -5.77 -28.57 -7.69
CA VAL A 42 -6.08 -27.18 -7.26
C VAL A 42 -7.39 -27.12 -6.48
N THR A 43 -8.41 -27.90 -6.87
CA THR A 43 -9.69 -27.95 -6.15
C THR A 43 -9.51 -28.56 -4.77
N ASP A 44 -8.75 -29.66 -4.68
CA ASP A 44 -8.45 -30.33 -3.42
C ASP A 44 -7.64 -29.42 -2.48
N ALA A 45 -6.62 -28.72 -2.99
CA ALA A 45 -5.82 -27.76 -2.22
C ALA A 45 -6.63 -26.55 -1.69
N ARG A 46 -7.63 -26.10 -2.47
CA ARG A 46 -8.58 -25.06 -2.01
C ARG A 46 -9.49 -25.58 -0.92
N ASN A 47 -10.00 -26.81 -1.06
CA ASN A 47 -10.87 -27.43 -0.06
C ASN A 47 -10.12 -27.71 1.25
N SER A 48 -8.82 -28.04 1.19
CA SER A 48 -7.97 -28.20 2.37
C SER A 48 -7.52 -26.88 3.01
N GLY A 49 -7.86 -25.73 2.42
CA GLY A 49 -7.49 -24.41 2.94
C GLY A 49 -5.98 -24.16 2.94
N THR A 50 -5.22 -24.85 2.07
CA THR A 50 -3.76 -24.70 2.04
C THR A 50 -3.40 -23.28 1.61
N PRO A 51 -2.59 -22.54 2.39
CA PRO A 51 -2.21 -21.18 2.04
C PRO A 51 -1.34 -21.19 0.77
N ILE A 52 -1.51 -20.17 -0.07
CA ILE A 52 -0.75 -20.01 -1.30
C ILE A 52 0.68 -19.60 -0.93
N THR A 53 1.66 -20.40 -1.34
CA THR A 53 3.09 -20.09 -1.17
C THR A 53 3.64 -19.48 -2.45
N TRP A 54 4.17 -18.27 -2.35
CA TRP A 54 4.85 -17.60 -3.46
C TRP A 54 6.36 -17.85 -3.37
N SER A 55 6.98 -18.11 -4.53
CA SER A 55 8.44 -18.21 -4.67
C SER A 55 8.93 -17.25 -5.76
N VAL A 56 10.17 -16.80 -5.66
CA VAL A 56 10.81 -15.93 -6.66
C VAL A 56 11.80 -16.73 -7.47
N SER A 57 11.68 -16.69 -8.79
CA SER A 57 12.77 -17.08 -9.69
C SER A 57 13.78 -15.93 -9.77
N LEU A 58 14.95 -16.13 -9.17
CA LEU A 58 16.05 -15.18 -9.23
C LEU A 58 16.63 -15.23 -10.65
N GLY A 59 16.20 -14.31 -11.52
CA GLY A 59 16.75 -14.18 -12.87
C GLY A 59 18.26 -13.89 -12.87
N PHE A 60 18.85 -13.77 -14.06
CA PHE A 60 20.31 -13.62 -14.19
C PHE A 60 20.85 -12.24 -13.81
N ASP A 61 20.03 -11.18 -13.93
CA ASP A 61 20.43 -9.80 -13.67
C ASP A 61 20.28 -9.43 -12.19
N LYS A 62 21.42 -9.27 -11.50
CA LYS A 62 21.48 -8.96 -10.05
C LYS A 62 20.79 -7.65 -9.67
N GLN A 63 20.83 -6.63 -10.54
CA GLN A 63 20.21 -5.33 -10.24
C GLN A 63 18.69 -5.41 -10.39
N LYS A 64 18.22 -6.07 -11.46
CA LYS A 64 16.77 -6.27 -11.68
C LYS A 64 16.16 -7.25 -10.68
N GLN A 65 16.94 -8.20 -10.17
CA GLN A 65 16.53 -9.11 -9.12
C GLN A 65 16.12 -8.37 -7.84
N VAL A 66 16.93 -7.41 -7.38
CA VAL A 66 16.62 -6.60 -6.18
C VAL A 66 15.29 -5.86 -6.35
N HIS A 67 15.10 -5.22 -7.51
CA HIS A 67 13.86 -4.49 -7.80
C HIS A 67 12.62 -5.42 -7.85
N ALA A 68 12.75 -6.61 -8.45
CA ALA A 68 11.67 -7.58 -8.52
C ALA A 68 11.30 -8.13 -7.14
N ILE A 69 12.30 -8.40 -6.29
CA ILE A 69 12.10 -8.88 -4.91
C ILE A 69 11.40 -7.79 -4.08
N GLN A 70 11.89 -6.55 -4.13
CA GLN A 70 11.27 -5.41 -3.42
C GLN A 70 9.83 -5.17 -3.86
N LYS A 71 9.56 -5.25 -5.18
CA LYS A 71 8.19 -5.13 -5.70
C LYS A 71 7.26 -6.22 -5.16
N ALA A 72 7.76 -7.45 -5.06
CA ALA A 72 6.99 -8.59 -4.54
C ALA A 72 6.78 -8.52 -3.02
N GLU A 73 7.73 -7.92 -2.28
CA GLU A 73 7.58 -7.59 -0.86
C GLU A 73 6.49 -6.54 -0.63
N VAL A 74 6.54 -5.41 -1.36
CA VAL A 74 5.53 -4.34 -1.27
C VAL A 74 4.13 -4.86 -1.62
N ALA A 75 4.04 -5.79 -2.56
CA ALA A 75 2.79 -6.45 -2.94
C ALA A 75 2.30 -7.49 -1.91
N GLY A 76 3.05 -7.77 -0.84
CA GLY A 76 2.71 -8.77 0.17
C GLY A 76 2.73 -10.21 -0.32
N LEU A 77 3.32 -10.47 -1.50
CA LEU A 77 3.43 -11.82 -2.07
C LEU A 77 4.49 -12.64 -1.36
N LEU A 78 5.57 -11.98 -0.91
CA LEU A 78 6.67 -12.63 -0.22
C LEU A 78 6.72 -12.20 1.25
N SER A 79 7.12 -13.14 2.11
CA SER A 79 7.36 -12.82 3.51
C SER A 79 8.70 -12.08 3.67
N ALA A 80 8.74 -11.11 4.59
CA ALA A 80 9.95 -10.37 4.95
C ALA A 80 11.18 -11.26 5.26
N PRO A 81 11.08 -12.39 6.00
CA PRO A 81 12.24 -13.26 6.21
C PRO A 81 12.73 -13.94 4.93
N THR A 82 11.81 -14.29 4.01
CA THR A 82 12.18 -14.85 2.69
C THR A 82 12.91 -13.81 1.84
N VAL A 83 12.45 -12.55 1.85
CA VAL A 83 13.07 -11.45 1.11
C VAL A 83 14.48 -11.17 1.59
N SER A 84 14.70 -11.13 2.90
CA SER A 84 16.01 -10.91 3.51
C SER A 84 17.05 -11.96 3.10
N GLY A 85 16.65 -13.22 2.96
CA GLY A 85 17.54 -14.29 2.48
C GLY A 85 17.80 -14.30 0.98
N LEU A 86 16.91 -13.69 0.17
CA LEU A 86 17.01 -13.66 -1.30
C LEU A 86 17.71 -12.43 -1.85
N LEU A 87 17.66 -11.32 -1.10
CA LEU A 87 18.46 -10.17 -1.44
C LEU A 87 19.93 -10.56 -1.27
N PRO A 88 20.79 -10.29 -2.28
CA PRO A 88 22.22 -10.39 -2.03
C PRO A 88 22.48 -9.53 -0.81
N ASN A 89 23.04 -10.13 0.26
CA ASN A 89 23.55 -9.40 1.39
C ASN A 89 24.50 -8.36 0.80
N TYR A 90 24.01 -7.15 0.60
CA TYR A 90 24.86 -5.99 0.51
C TYR A 90 25.35 -5.85 1.93
N SER A 91 26.38 -6.66 2.26
CA SER A 91 27.33 -6.31 3.28
C SER A 91 27.68 -4.88 2.93
N ILE A 92 27.09 -3.94 3.66
CA ILE A 92 27.56 -2.58 3.68
C ILE A 92 28.98 -2.78 4.18
N GLU A 93 29.94 -2.85 3.26
CA GLU A 93 31.31 -2.66 3.62
C GLU A 93 31.29 -1.38 4.44
N LYS A 94 31.76 -1.45 5.70
CA LYS A 94 31.94 -0.29 6.57
C LYS A 94 33.05 0.62 6.02
N ASN A 95 33.03 0.89 4.73
CA ASN A 95 33.78 1.93 4.05
C ASN A 95 32.77 3.09 3.87
N GLY A 96 32.41 3.72 4.98
CA GLY A 96 31.46 4.82 4.97
C GLY A 96 32.02 6.03 4.20
N PRO A 97 31.26 6.67 3.32
CA PRO A 97 31.50 8.06 2.97
C PRO A 97 30.79 8.94 4.00
N SER A 98 31.58 9.59 4.85
CA SER A 98 31.29 10.86 5.54
C SER A 98 29.81 11.11 5.89
N THR A 99 29.42 10.79 7.13
CA THR A 99 28.36 11.55 7.80
C THR A 99 28.78 13.00 7.77
N CYS A 100 28.35 13.78 6.78
CA CYS A 100 28.73 15.19 6.64
C CYS A 100 28.17 15.95 7.85
N PRO A 101 28.99 16.30 8.85
CA PRO A 101 28.49 16.94 10.07
C PRO A 101 27.86 18.30 9.76
N GLU A 102 28.25 18.90 8.63
CA GLU A 102 27.65 20.12 8.10
C GLU A 102 26.17 19.97 7.70
N GLY A 103 25.78 18.83 7.12
CA GLY A 103 24.39 18.64 6.69
C GLY A 103 23.43 18.63 7.88
N LEU A 104 23.82 17.94 8.95
CA LEU A 104 23.07 17.91 10.21
C LEU A 104 23.04 19.27 10.91
N LYS A 105 24.14 20.04 10.85
CA LYS A 105 24.16 21.42 11.36
C LYS A 105 23.18 22.33 10.61
N ARG A 106 23.18 22.30 9.28
CA ARG A 106 22.25 23.10 8.46
C ARG A 106 20.79 22.75 8.71
N ILE A 107 20.48 21.46 8.86
CA ILE A 107 19.12 21.03 9.20
C ILE A 107 18.70 21.54 10.58
N LYS A 108 19.60 21.47 11.57
CA LYS A 108 19.34 22.00 12.92
C LYS A 108 19.13 23.51 12.94
N GLU A 109 19.93 24.25 12.16
CA GLU A 109 19.78 25.70 11.99
C GLU A 109 18.48 26.07 11.28
N MET A 110 18.08 25.32 10.25
CA MET A 110 16.79 25.51 9.59
C MET A 110 15.62 25.25 10.56
N MET A 111 15.72 24.24 11.43
CA MET A 111 14.69 23.93 12.42
C MET A 111 14.54 25.05 13.47
N SER A 112 15.64 25.65 13.96
CA SER A 112 15.55 26.75 14.94
C SER A 112 14.95 28.04 14.36
N VAL A 113 15.17 28.31 13.06
CA VAL A 113 14.52 29.42 12.35
C VAL A 113 13.00 29.20 12.21
N LEU A 114 12.56 27.95 12.03
CA LEU A 114 11.14 27.64 11.95
C LEU A 114 10.43 27.74 13.32
N ASP A 115 11.11 27.34 14.40
CA ASP A 115 10.56 27.44 15.76
C ASP A 115 10.35 28.90 16.19
N SER A 116 11.31 29.78 15.91
CA SER A 116 11.16 31.22 16.18
C SER A 116 10.02 31.86 15.40
N LYS A 117 9.86 31.52 14.11
CA LYS A 117 8.71 31.98 13.30
C LYS A 117 7.37 31.44 13.80
N ARG A 118 7.35 30.21 14.32
CA ARG A 118 6.13 29.59 14.88
C ARG A 118 5.70 30.28 16.18
N ALA A 119 6.65 30.68 17.03
CA ALA A 119 6.40 31.45 18.24
C ALA A 119 5.80 32.84 17.93
N GLN A 120 6.40 33.58 16.99
CA GLN A 120 5.88 34.90 16.57
C GLN A 120 4.44 34.83 16.05
N ARG A 121 4.13 33.83 15.20
CA ARG A 121 2.76 33.61 14.71
C ARG A 121 1.77 33.19 15.80
N ALA A 122 2.24 32.62 16.91
CA ALA A 122 1.39 32.27 18.04
C ALA A 122 1.07 33.51 18.88
N GLU A 123 2.04 34.40 19.08
CA GLU A 123 1.86 35.69 19.75
C GLU A 123 0.92 36.63 18.99
N GLU A 124 1.06 36.72 17.67
CA GLU A 124 0.14 37.50 16.82
C GLU A 124 -1.30 36.98 16.90
N ARG A 125 -1.47 35.65 16.94
CA ARG A 125 -2.78 35.03 17.16
C ARG A 125 -3.34 35.34 18.55
N ALA A 126 -2.51 35.30 19.59
CA ALA A 126 -2.95 35.67 20.93
C ALA A 126 -3.44 37.14 20.96
N ARG A 127 -2.67 38.08 20.40
CA ARG A 127 -3.03 39.50 20.34
C ARG A 127 -4.33 39.76 19.57
N THR A 128 -4.51 39.10 18.43
CA THR A 128 -5.75 39.23 17.64
C THR A 128 -6.95 38.70 18.42
N THR A 129 -6.83 37.54 19.08
CA THR A 129 -7.92 37.02 19.91
C THR A 129 -8.24 37.88 21.13
N GLU A 130 -7.25 38.56 21.72
CA GLU A 130 -7.45 39.48 22.85
C GLU A 130 -8.23 40.74 22.42
N LEU A 131 -7.88 41.32 21.27
CA LEU A 131 -8.60 42.45 20.70
C LEU A 131 -10.04 42.10 20.35
N GLU A 132 -10.27 40.92 19.76
CA GLU A 132 -11.61 40.41 19.44
C GLU A 132 -12.45 40.23 20.71
N ARG A 133 -11.88 39.66 21.78
CA ARG A 133 -12.56 39.52 23.09
C ARG A 133 -12.94 40.87 23.68
N ALA A 134 -12.06 41.87 23.60
CA ALA A 134 -12.34 43.21 24.10
C ALA A 134 -13.48 43.90 23.33
N GLN A 135 -13.50 43.78 22.00
CA GLN A 135 -14.59 44.32 21.18
C GLN A 135 -15.94 43.64 21.45
N VAL A 136 -15.93 42.31 21.63
CA VAL A 136 -17.14 41.57 22.00
C VAL A 136 -17.65 42.03 23.36
N GLN A 137 -16.76 42.28 24.32
CA GLN A 137 -17.15 42.77 25.65
C GLN A 137 -17.77 44.17 25.58
N GLN A 138 -17.16 45.11 24.85
CA GLN A 138 -17.72 46.44 24.65
C GLN A 138 -19.11 46.42 24.01
N LYS A 139 -19.32 45.54 23.01
CA LYS A 139 -20.64 45.35 22.38
C LYS A 139 -21.67 44.80 23.36
N LYS A 140 -21.29 43.86 24.24
CA LYS A 140 -22.17 43.32 25.28
C LYS A 140 -22.55 44.41 26.29
N ASP A 141 -21.58 45.21 26.74
CA ASP A 141 -21.80 46.27 27.72
C ASP A 141 -22.71 47.37 27.15
N ALA A 142 -22.51 47.75 25.87
CA ALA A 142 -23.39 48.69 25.17
C ALA A 142 -24.82 48.15 25.02
N MET A 143 -24.97 46.86 24.71
CA MET A 143 -26.29 46.22 24.62
C MET A 143 -26.99 46.17 25.99
N ALA A 144 -26.25 45.88 27.07
CA ALA A 144 -26.79 45.90 28.42
C ALA A 144 -27.30 47.30 28.82
N ALA A 145 -26.56 48.35 28.47
CA ALA A 145 -26.99 49.73 28.70
C ALA A 145 -28.29 50.09 27.95
N LEU A 146 -28.41 49.69 26.68
CA LEU A 146 -29.63 49.89 25.88
C LEU A 146 -30.84 49.13 26.46
N VAL A 147 -30.64 47.91 26.97
CA VAL A 147 -31.70 47.13 27.61
C VAL A 147 -32.19 47.79 28.91
N ILE A 148 -31.27 48.35 29.71
CA ILE A 148 -31.63 49.08 30.95
C ILE A 148 -32.44 50.33 30.61
N GLN A 149 -32.05 51.08 29.58
CA GLN A 149 -32.77 52.28 29.14
C GLN A 149 -34.20 51.95 28.66
N ARG A 150 -34.35 50.88 27.87
CA ARG A 150 -35.67 50.42 27.39
C ARG A 150 -36.57 49.88 28.51
N MET A 151 -35.99 49.26 29.53
CA MET A 151 -36.72 48.79 30.72
C MET A 151 -37.13 49.93 31.66
N GLY A 152 -36.43 51.08 31.61
CA GLY A 152 -36.82 52.32 32.29
C GLY A 152 -38.00 53.02 31.63
N ASP A 153 -38.01 53.11 30.30
CA ASP A 153 -39.09 53.77 29.52
C ASP A 153 -40.42 53.01 29.49
N SER A 154 -40.45 51.72 29.85
CA SER A 154 -41.71 50.93 29.97
C SER A 154 -42.34 50.94 31.36
N ARG A 155 -41.84 51.75 32.30
CA ARG A 155 -42.37 51.89 33.67
C ARG A 155 -42.86 53.31 34.02
N GLY A 156 -42.90 54.22 33.04
CA GLY A 156 -43.61 55.51 33.12
C GLY A 156 -44.87 55.48 32.29
#